data_AF-A0A6B0SZB9-F1
#
_entry.id   AF-A0A6B0SZB9-F1
#
_cell.length_a   1.000
_cell.length_b   1.000
_cell.length_c   1.000
_cell.angle_alpha   90.00
_cell.angle_beta   90.00
_cell.angle_gamma   90.00
#
_symmetry.space_group_name_H-M   'P 1'
#
loop_
_entity.id
_entity.type
_entity.pdbx_description
1 polymer ?
#
loop_
_entity_poly.entity_id
_entity_poly.type
_entity_poly.pdbx_seq_one_letter_code
_entity_poly.pdbx_strand_id
1 'polypeptide(L)'
;MCGGRGTRLGAVGDGSEKPLVEVGDIPMVDRVLDALAGSRVEGVHAVVSPHTPATARHLIGRDDLTVIEAPGNGYVSDLGYALERIDRPVLTVASDLPLLTAEVVDRALDAATGDTGDAVAADGAGVGTADGAAASLAVYVPVDRKREVGASVDERTTTVDGREVVPTGLNVVGDEDGEPVDESALVVAGEGLAVNANRPRDLRVAEALLHRQREGTEISPDHGDHP
;
A
#
# COMPACT_ATOMS: atom_id res chain seq x y z
N MET A 1 1.68 -5.87 6.15
CA MET A 1 1.11 -7.24 6.08
C MET A 1 1.84 -8.06 5.03
N CYS A 2 2.61 -9.08 5.42
CA CYS A 2 3.36 -9.95 4.51
C CYS A 2 3.12 -11.46 4.70
N GLY A 3 2.39 -11.90 5.74
CA GLY A 3 2.10 -13.32 6.04
C GLY A 3 1.18 -14.11 5.09
N GLY A 4 0.93 -13.66 3.85
CA GLY A 4 -0.06 -14.24 2.94
C GLY A 4 0.46 -15.39 2.07
N ARG A 5 -0.34 -16.45 1.88
CA ARG A 5 0.03 -17.68 1.13
C ARG A 5 0.37 -17.51 -0.37
N GLY A 6 0.13 -16.35 -0.98
CA GLY A 6 0.53 -16.05 -2.37
C GLY A 6 -0.08 -16.91 -3.50
N THR A 7 -1.04 -17.80 -3.23
CA THR A 7 -1.42 -18.94 -4.11
C THR A 7 -1.87 -18.59 -5.53
N ARG A 8 -2.30 -17.36 -5.80
CA ARG A 8 -2.77 -16.91 -7.13
C ARG A 8 -1.65 -16.49 -8.07
N LEU A 9 -0.46 -16.17 -7.53
CA LEU A 9 0.71 -15.80 -8.31
C LEU A 9 1.24 -17.01 -9.09
N GLY A 10 1.04 -18.21 -8.54
CA GLY A 10 1.69 -19.43 -9.01
C GLY A 10 3.16 -19.47 -8.58
N ALA A 11 3.89 -20.49 -9.02
CA ALA A 11 5.35 -20.52 -8.90
C ALA A 11 5.96 -19.56 -9.94
N VAL A 12 5.94 -18.26 -9.63
CA VAL A 12 6.81 -17.28 -10.30
C VAL A 12 8.12 -17.31 -9.51
N GLY A 13 9.15 -17.84 -10.14
CA GLY A 13 10.33 -18.31 -9.43
C GLY A 13 10.17 -19.73 -8.87
N ASP A 14 11.20 -20.15 -8.16
CA ASP A 14 11.50 -21.49 -7.62
C ASP A 14 10.58 -22.00 -6.49
N GLY A 15 9.41 -21.38 -6.31
CA GLY A 15 8.58 -21.56 -5.10
C GLY A 15 8.80 -20.48 -4.04
N SER A 16 9.56 -19.43 -4.37
CA SER A 16 9.68 -18.21 -3.59
C SER A 16 8.32 -17.65 -3.10
N GLU A 17 8.31 -17.17 -1.87
CA GLU A 17 7.14 -16.59 -1.24
C GLU A 17 6.78 -15.25 -1.88
N LYS A 18 5.48 -14.97 -2.04
CA LYS A 18 5.01 -13.77 -2.74
C LYS A 18 5.69 -12.46 -2.33
N PRO A 19 5.90 -12.12 -1.04
CA PRO A 19 6.57 -10.87 -0.66
C PRO A 19 8.03 -10.78 -1.15
N LEU A 20 8.68 -11.92 -1.40
CA LEU A 20 10.06 -12.03 -1.86
C LEU A 20 10.22 -12.12 -3.39
N VAL A 21 9.12 -12.22 -4.15
CA VAL A 21 9.19 -12.12 -5.61
C VAL A 21 9.70 -10.73 -5.98
N GLU A 22 10.56 -10.65 -6.99
CA GLU A 22 11.27 -9.42 -7.34
C GLU A 22 10.51 -8.59 -8.38
N VAL A 23 10.80 -7.27 -8.39
CA VAL A 23 10.48 -6.29 -9.43
C VAL A 23 10.83 -6.81 -10.85
N GLY A 24 11.99 -6.51 -11.44
CA GLY A 24 12.89 -5.37 -11.18
C GLY A 24 13.96 -5.53 -10.09
N ASP A 25 14.52 -6.72 -9.87
CA ASP A 25 15.77 -6.96 -9.09
C ASP A 25 15.78 -6.54 -7.60
N ILE A 26 14.61 -6.29 -7.02
CA ILE A 26 14.42 -6.01 -5.58
C ILE A 26 13.13 -6.73 -5.16
N PRO A 27 13.07 -7.41 -4.01
CA PRO A 27 11.84 -7.99 -3.46
C PRO A 27 10.69 -6.98 -3.35
N MET A 28 9.45 -7.42 -3.58
CA MET A 28 8.27 -6.55 -3.41
C MET A 28 8.14 -6.00 -2.00
N VAL A 29 8.46 -6.81 -0.98
CA VAL A 29 8.44 -6.36 0.42
C VAL A 29 9.44 -5.24 0.67
N ASP A 30 10.65 -5.33 0.11
CA ASP A 30 11.68 -4.31 0.30
C ASP A 30 11.28 -2.98 -0.37
N ARG A 31 10.65 -3.00 -1.56
CA ARG A 31 10.10 -1.75 -2.13
C ARG A 31 9.03 -1.10 -1.28
N VAL A 32 8.15 -1.90 -0.66
CA VAL A 32 7.15 -1.35 0.26
C VAL A 32 7.83 -0.78 1.50
N LEU A 33 8.92 -1.39 1.99
CA LEU A 33 9.73 -0.84 3.08
C LEU A 33 10.45 0.46 2.67
N ASP A 34 11.04 0.53 1.46
CA ASP A 34 11.69 1.74 0.94
C ASP A 34 10.68 2.91 0.82
N ALA A 35 9.47 2.63 0.35
CA ALA A 35 8.39 3.62 0.26
C ALA A 35 7.90 4.10 1.63
N LEU A 36 7.86 3.21 2.64
CA LEU A 36 7.56 3.59 4.02
C LEU A 36 8.70 4.42 4.63
N ALA A 37 9.96 3.99 4.47
CA ALA A 37 11.13 4.69 5.00
C ALA A 37 11.35 6.10 4.39
N GLY A 38 10.84 6.35 3.18
CA GLY A 38 10.81 7.68 2.57
C GLY A 38 9.63 8.57 2.99
N SER A 39 8.64 8.04 3.72
CA SER A 39 7.42 8.74 4.15
C SER A 39 7.51 9.22 5.61
N ARG A 40 6.47 9.90 6.11
CA ARG A 40 6.39 10.39 7.50
C ARG A 40 6.05 9.32 8.56
N VAL A 41 6.00 8.02 8.22
CA VAL A 41 5.71 6.98 9.24
C VAL A 41 6.87 6.84 10.23
N GLU A 42 6.55 6.81 11.53
CA GLU A 42 7.57 6.82 12.60
C GLU A 42 8.19 5.44 12.89
N GLY A 43 7.52 4.35 12.50
CA GLY A 43 7.99 2.99 12.75
C GLY A 43 7.22 1.95 11.92
N VAL A 44 7.90 0.84 11.60
CA VAL A 44 7.36 -0.19 10.69
C VAL A 44 7.22 -1.55 11.40
N HIS A 45 6.06 -2.17 11.22
CA HIS A 45 5.74 -3.50 11.76
C HIS A 45 5.51 -4.53 10.64
N ALA A 46 6.46 -5.46 10.47
CA ALA A 46 6.39 -6.51 9.47
C ALA A 46 5.61 -7.73 9.98
N VAL A 47 4.32 -7.80 9.65
CA VAL A 47 3.44 -8.91 10.05
C VAL A 47 3.56 -10.12 9.12
N VAL A 48 4.35 -11.10 9.54
CA VAL A 48 4.60 -12.40 8.85
C VAL A 48 3.70 -13.51 9.40
N SER A 49 3.75 -14.71 8.81
CA SER A 49 3.06 -15.89 9.35
C SER A 49 3.83 -17.20 9.08
N PRO A 50 3.40 -18.36 9.63
CA PRO A 50 3.95 -19.67 9.29
C PRO A 50 3.88 -20.05 7.79
N HIS A 51 3.11 -19.31 6.97
CA HIS A 51 3.06 -19.49 5.52
C HIS A 51 4.15 -18.72 4.77
N THR A 52 4.89 -17.84 5.46
CA THR A 52 5.96 -17.02 4.88
C THR A 52 7.27 -17.05 5.70
N PRO A 53 7.83 -18.23 6.01
CA PRO A 53 9.04 -18.35 6.83
C PRO A 53 10.32 -17.85 6.14
N ALA A 54 10.42 -17.80 4.81
CA ALA A 54 11.55 -17.16 4.12
C ALA A 54 11.48 -15.64 4.26
N THR A 55 10.29 -15.06 4.11
CA THR A 55 10.02 -13.63 4.33
C THR A 55 10.34 -13.24 5.77
N ALA A 56 10.00 -14.08 6.76
CA ALA A 56 10.40 -13.85 8.15
C ALA A 56 11.93 -13.80 8.30
N ARG A 57 12.68 -14.76 7.73
CA ARG A 57 14.15 -14.77 7.79
C ARG A 57 14.81 -13.59 7.06
N HIS A 58 14.18 -13.09 6.00
CA HIS A 58 14.65 -11.92 5.26
C HIS A 58 14.53 -10.61 6.06
N LEU A 59 13.53 -10.53 6.94
CA LEU A 59 13.21 -9.31 7.71
C LEU A 59 13.76 -9.32 9.14
N ILE A 60 14.01 -10.49 9.73
CA ILE A 60 14.59 -10.61 11.08
C ILE A 60 16.03 -10.07 11.11
N GLY A 61 16.32 -9.21 12.09
CA GLY A 61 17.65 -8.62 12.30
C GLY A 61 17.87 -7.30 11.58
N ARG A 62 16.84 -6.74 10.94
CA ARG A 62 16.78 -5.35 10.50
C ARG A 62 16.55 -4.42 11.69
N ASP A 63 17.29 -3.32 11.76
CA ASP A 63 17.18 -2.31 12.82
C ASP A 63 16.05 -1.28 12.59
N ASP A 64 15.50 -1.22 11.36
CA ASP A 64 14.50 -0.26 10.91
C ASP A 64 13.04 -0.74 11.03
N LEU A 65 12.80 -1.98 11.52
CA LEU A 65 11.46 -2.54 11.69
C LEU A 65 11.36 -3.54 12.84
N THR A 66 10.12 -3.75 13.31
CA THR A 66 9.77 -4.86 14.23
C THR A 66 9.03 -5.95 13.47
N VAL A 67 9.43 -7.22 13.64
CA VAL A 67 8.71 -8.37 13.06
C VAL A 67 7.63 -8.86 14.03
N ILE A 68 6.40 -9.04 13.53
CA ILE A 68 5.29 -9.65 14.26
C ILE A 68 4.93 -10.98 13.60
N GLU A 69 5.06 -12.08 14.34
CA GLU A 69 4.66 -13.41 13.87
C GLU A 69 3.16 -13.66 14.16
N ALA A 70 2.31 -13.43 13.17
CA ALA A 70 0.87 -13.70 13.27
C ALA A 70 0.56 -15.20 13.05
N PRO A 71 -0.56 -15.73 13.57
CA PRO A 71 -0.90 -17.15 13.48
C PRO A 71 -1.04 -17.71 12.04
N GLY A 72 -1.31 -16.86 11.05
CA GLY A 72 -1.55 -17.28 9.67
C GLY A 72 -2.97 -17.82 9.44
N ASN A 73 -3.93 -17.34 10.22
CA ASN A 73 -5.33 -17.77 10.13
C ASN A 73 -6.10 -17.06 9.01
N GLY A 74 -5.47 -16.09 8.34
CA GLY A 74 -6.03 -15.34 7.22
C GLY A 74 -6.09 -13.85 7.51
N TYR A 75 -6.11 -13.04 6.44
CA TYR A 75 -5.87 -11.60 6.48
C TYR A 75 -6.55 -10.86 7.64
N VAL A 76 -7.87 -11.03 7.82
CA VAL A 76 -8.64 -10.32 8.86
C VAL A 76 -8.20 -10.73 10.28
N SER A 77 -7.96 -12.03 10.50
CA SER A 77 -7.52 -12.54 11.80
C SER A 77 -6.09 -12.12 12.13
N ASP A 78 -5.20 -12.14 11.14
CA ASP A 78 -3.80 -11.78 11.31
C ASP A 78 -3.62 -10.25 11.43
N LEU A 79 -4.49 -9.47 10.78
CA LEU A 79 -4.56 -8.01 10.95
C LEU A 79 -5.05 -7.63 12.35
N GLY A 80 -6.16 -8.22 12.82
CA GLY A 80 -6.64 -8.00 14.20
C GLY A 80 -5.57 -8.35 15.25
N TYR A 81 -4.89 -9.49 15.07
CA TYR A 81 -3.75 -9.88 15.90
C TYR A 81 -2.63 -8.83 15.92
N ALA A 82 -2.33 -8.18 14.80
CA ALA A 82 -1.33 -7.11 14.76
C ALA A 82 -1.84 -5.81 15.42
N LEU A 83 -3.09 -5.41 15.19
CA LEU A 83 -3.68 -4.19 15.74
C LEU A 83 -3.88 -4.23 17.26
N GLU A 84 -3.94 -5.41 17.88
CA GLU A 84 -3.88 -5.60 19.34
C GLU A 84 -2.49 -5.30 19.95
N ARG A 85 -1.46 -5.08 19.12
CA ARG A 85 -0.03 -5.04 19.51
C ARG A 85 0.70 -3.79 19.01
N ILE A 86 0.00 -2.89 18.34
CA ILE A 86 0.53 -1.66 17.75
C ILE A 86 -0.40 -0.53 18.18
N ASP A 87 0.16 0.53 18.76
CA ASP A 87 -0.60 1.70 19.16
C ASP A 87 -1.19 2.43 17.94
N ARG A 88 -2.30 3.13 18.15
CA ARG A 88 -3.00 3.90 17.12
C ARG A 88 -2.63 5.39 17.22
N PRO A 89 -2.70 6.16 16.11
CA PRO A 89 -3.16 5.76 14.77
C PRO A 89 -2.11 4.93 14.01
N VAL A 90 -2.56 4.00 13.16
CA VAL A 90 -1.66 3.06 12.47
C VAL A 90 -2.03 2.86 11.01
N LEU A 91 -1.02 2.95 10.14
CA LEU A 91 -1.15 2.66 8.71
C LEU A 91 -0.89 1.17 8.43
N THR A 92 -1.80 0.56 7.68
CA THR A 92 -1.78 -0.84 7.25
C THR A 92 -1.51 -0.90 5.76
N VAL A 93 -0.55 -1.73 5.35
CA VAL A 93 -0.18 -1.88 3.93
C VAL A 93 0.08 -3.34 3.55
N ALA A 94 -0.35 -3.72 2.35
CA ALA A 94 -0.05 -5.02 1.74
C ALA A 94 1.35 -5.03 1.10
N SER A 95 2.12 -6.10 1.31
CA SER A 95 3.48 -6.25 0.75
C SER A 95 3.52 -6.60 -0.75
N ASP A 96 2.44 -6.33 -1.49
CA ASP A 96 2.28 -6.66 -2.91
C ASP A 96 2.03 -5.43 -3.79
N LEU A 97 2.39 -4.25 -3.29
CA LEU A 97 2.34 -2.96 -3.95
C LEU A 97 3.77 -2.50 -4.35
N PRO A 98 4.43 -3.16 -5.34
CA PRO A 98 5.82 -2.84 -5.70
C PRO A 98 6.01 -1.46 -6.34
N LEU A 99 4.93 -0.70 -6.56
CA LEU A 99 4.96 0.66 -7.10
C LEU A 99 4.43 1.69 -6.10
N LEU A 100 4.32 1.33 -4.82
CA LEU A 100 4.04 2.28 -3.74
C LEU A 100 5.17 3.33 -3.67
N THR A 101 4.82 4.56 -3.33
CA THR A 101 5.78 5.66 -3.13
C THR A 101 5.48 6.39 -1.82
N ALA A 102 6.47 7.11 -1.29
CA ALA A 102 6.33 7.86 -0.05
C ALA A 102 5.20 8.91 -0.12
N GLU A 103 5.07 9.62 -1.25
CA GLU A 103 4.07 10.67 -1.45
C GLU A 103 2.64 10.12 -1.47
N VAL A 104 2.47 8.83 -1.81
CA VAL A 104 1.18 8.14 -1.74
C VAL A 104 0.84 7.73 -0.30
N VAL A 105 1.83 7.30 0.47
CA VAL A 105 1.68 7.02 1.91
C VAL A 105 1.35 8.32 2.65
N ASP A 106 2.11 9.38 2.41
CA ASP A 106 1.89 10.68 3.04
C ASP A 106 0.51 11.26 2.72
N ARG A 107 0.04 11.17 1.46
CA ARG A 107 -1.32 11.60 1.10
C ARG A 107 -2.41 10.83 1.83
N ALA A 108 -2.20 9.55 2.16
CA ALA A 108 -3.15 8.78 2.95
C ALA A 108 -3.18 9.24 4.42
N LEU A 109 -2.02 9.62 4.98
CA LEU A 109 -1.92 10.21 6.32
C LEU A 109 -2.58 11.60 6.37
N ASP A 110 -2.33 12.47 5.38
CA ASP A 110 -2.95 13.80 5.26
C ASP A 110 -4.49 13.71 5.15
N ALA A 111 -5.00 12.78 4.34
CA ALA A 111 -6.43 12.55 4.22
C ALA A 111 -7.06 12.02 5.52
N ALA A 112 -6.33 11.22 6.31
CA ALA A 112 -6.81 10.68 7.58
C ALA A 112 -6.84 11.74 8.69
N THR A 113 -5.91 12.70 8.71
CA THR A 113 -5.88 13.82 9.67
C THR A 113 -6.74 15.02 9.24
N GLY A 114 -7.30 14.99 8.03
CA GLY A 114 -8.05 16.11 7.44
C GLY A 114 -7.17 17.25 6.94
N ASP A 115 -5.84 17.12 6.96
CA ASP A 115 -4.89 18.12 6.45
C ASP A 115 -4.75 18.03 4.93
N THR A 116 -5.86 18.26 4.22
CA THR A 116 -5.88 18.29 2.75
C THR A 116 -5.32 19.62 2.22
N GLY A 117 -4.02 19.84 2.37
CA GLY A 117 -3.32 21.00 1.80
C GLY A 117 -3.44 21.06 0.27
N ASP A 118 -4.18 22.05 -0.25
CA ASP A 118 -4.43 22.45 -1.66
C ASP A 118 -4.78 21.35 -2.70
N ALA A 119 -4.80 20.08 -2.31
CA ALA A 119 -5.19 18.96 -3.17
C ALA A 119 -6.71 18.98 -3.40
N VAL A 120 -7.13 19.47 -4.57
CA VAL A 120 -8.54 19.62 -4.94
C VAL A 120 -9.26 18.27 -4.85
N ALA A 121 -10.09 18.11 -3.81
CA ALA A 121 -11.02 17.00 -3.72
C ALA A 121 -11.98 17.09 -4.91
N ALA A 122 -11.96 16.07 -5.77
CA ALA A 122 -13.00 15.89 -6.77
C ALA A 122 -14.29 15.52 -6.03
N ASP A 123 -15.14 16.53 -5.81
CA ASP A 123 -16.49 16.44 -5.28
C ASP A 123 -16.63 16.33 -3.73
N GLY A 124 -16.03 17.28 -3.01
CA GLY A 124 -16.76 17.99 -1.94
C GLY A 124 -17.07 17.29 -0.60
N ALA A 125 -16.52 16.11 -0.31
CA ALA A 125 -16.69 15.41 0.98
C ALA A 125 -15.56 15.74 2.00
N GLY A 126 -15.34 17.02 2.27
CA GLY A 126 -14.38 17.47 3.29
C GLY A 126 -14.93 17.34 4.71
N VAL A 127 -14.81 16.16 5.33
CA VAL A 127 -15.06 15.97 6.77
C VAL A 127 -13.75 16.19 7.52
N GLY A 128 -13.45 17.44 7.87
CA GLY A 128 -12.33 17.75 8.76
C GLY A 128 -12.61 17.20 10.16
N THR A 129 -11.67 16.45 10.73
CA THR A 129 -11.77 15.97 12.12
C THR A 129 -11.52 17.12 13.08
N ALA A 130 -12.51 17.41 13.93
CA ALA A 130 -12.39 18.46 14.94
C ALA A 130 -11.57 17.95 16.14
N ASP A 131 -10.24 17.96 15.99
CA ASP A 131 -9.17 18.08 17.02
C ASP A 131 -7.80 17.55 16.52
N GLY A 132 -7.67 17.16 15.24
CA GLY A 132 -6.42 16.61 14.70
C GLY A 132 -6.19 15.12 15.01
N ALA A 133 -7.19 14.46 15.60
CA ALA A 133 -7.28 12.99 15.64
C ALA A 133 -7.40 12.42 14.23
N ALA A 134 -6.77 11.28 13.98
CA ALA A 134 -6.79 10.61 12.69
C ALA A 134 -8.06 9.75 12.56
N ALA A 135 -8.80 9.95 11.46
CA ALA A 135 -9.92 9.10 11.09
C ALA A 135 -9.45 7.77 10.46
N SER A 136 -10.29 6.75 10.54
CA SER A 136 -10.07 5.51 9.78
C SER A 136 -10.38 5.75 8.29
N LEU A 137 -9.45 5.36 7.42
CA LEU A 137 -9.44 5.66 5.99
C LEU A 137 -9.04 4.44 5.16
N ALA A 138 -9.91 3.97 4.28
CA ALA A 138 -9.55 2.96 3.27
C ALA A 138 -9.12 3.63 1.96
N VAL A 139 -7.98 3.21 1.39
CA VAL A 139 -7.49 3.74 0.11
C VAL A 139 -7.92 2.83 -1.04
N TYR A 140 -8.65 3.41 -1.98
CA TYR A 140 -9.26 2.77 -3.13
C TYR A 140 -8.64 3.25 -4.44
N VAL A 141 -8.71 2.40 -5.47
CA VAL A 141 -8.38 2.76 -6.86
C VAL A 141 -9.57 2.45 -7.77
N PRO A 142 -9.90 3.31 -8.76
CA PRO A 142 -10.96 3.02 -9.72
C PRO A 142 -10.72 1.72 -10.49
N VAL A 143 -11.76 0.92 -10.69
CA VAL A 143 -11.65 -0.35 -11.42
C VAL A 143 -11.19 -0.13 -12.86
N ASP A 144 -11.68 0.93 -13.52
CA ASP A 144 -11.22 1.28 -14.86
C ASP A 144 -9.74 1.67 -14.89
N ARG A 145 -9.21 2.25 -13.81
CA ARG A 145 -7.77 2.54 -13.70
C ARG A 145 -6.92 1.27 -13.60
N LYS A 146 -7.38 0.24 -12.87
CA LYS A 146 -6.75 -1.10 -12.91
C LYS A 146 -6.81 -1.71 -14.32
N ARG A 147 -7.94 -1.56 -15.03
CA ARG A 147 -8.12 -2.07 -16.41
C ARG A 147 -7.21 -1.35 -17.41
N GLU A 148 -7.08 -0.02 -17.33
CA GLU A 148 -6.21 0.81 -18.18
C GLU A 148 -4.74 0.39 -18.11
N VAL A 149 -4.21 0.14 -16.91
CA VAL A 149 -2.82 -0.32 -16.73
C VAL A 149 -2.65 -1.82 -17.01
N GLY A 150 -3.73 -2.55 -17.29
CA GLY A 150 -3.70 -4.00 -17.57
C GLY A 150 -3.60 -4.91 -16.33
N ALA A 151 -3.79 -4.35 -15.13
CA ALA A 151 -3.71 -5.08 -13.87
C ALA A 151 -4.91 -6.00 -13.61
N SER A 152 -4.74 -6.96 -12.70
CA SER A 152 -5.82 -7.81 -12.21
C SER A 152 -6.85 -7.05 -11.37
N VAL A 153 -8.11 -7.44 -11.54
CA VAL A 153 -9.23 -7.08 -10.66
C VAL A 153 -9.72 -8.39 -10.05
N ASP A 154 -8.96 -8.87 -9.06
CA ASP A 154 -9.23 -10.10 -8.31
C ASP A 154 -9.93 -9.81 -6.97
N GLU A 155 -9.89 -8.55 -6.54
CA GLU A 155 -10.50 -8.05 -5.31
C GLU A 155 -12.02 -7.84 -5.49
N ARG A 156 -12.76 -7.83 -4.38
CA ARG A 156 -14.18 -7.48 -4.41
C ARG A 156 -14.33 -5.99 -4.68
N THR A 157 -15.09 -5.63 -5.71
CA THR A 157 -15.41 -4.24 -6.02
C THR A 157 -16.45 -3.68 -5.03
N THR A 158 -16.43 -2.36 -4.83
CA THR A 158 -17.46 -1.60 -4.14
C THR A 158 -17.72 -0.29 -4.89
N THR A 159 -18.72 0.48 -4.45
CA THR A 159 -19.06 1.78 -5.03
C THR A 159 -18.76 2.88 -4.02
N VAL A 160 -17.92 3.85 -4.42
CA VAL A 160 -17.68 5.10 -3.69
C VAL A 160 -18.04 6.25 -4.63
N ASP A 161 -18.90 7.16 -4.19
CA ASP A 161 -19.40 8.31 -4.97
C ASP A 161 -19.88 7.97 -6.39
N GLY A 162 -20.58 6.85 -6.52
CA GLY A 162 -21.10 6.34 -7.79
C GLY A 162 -20.06 5.71 -8.72
N ARG A 163 -18.79 5.61 -8.31
CA ARG A 163 -17.69 5.01 -9.09
C ARG A 163 -17.37 3.61 -8.58
N GLU A 164 -17.15 2.65 -9.50
CA GLU A 164 -16.71 1.30 -9.14
C GLU A 164 -15.21 1.33 -8.77
N VAL A 165 -14.89 0.90 -7.55
CA VAL A 165 -13.53 0.94 -6.99
C VAL A 165 -13.14 -0.39 -6.36
N VAL A 166 -11.84 -0.63 -6.20
CA VAL A 166 -11.28 -1.75 -5.45
C VAL A 166 -10.32 -1.28 -4.36
N PRO A 167 -10.26 -1.97 -3.20
CA PRO A 167 -9.31 -1.64 -2.15
C PRO A 167 -7.89 -1.91 -2.66
N THR A 168 -6.97 -1.01 -2.33
CA THR A 168 -5.56 -1.10 -2.71
C THR A 168 -4.76 -1.99 -1.77
N GLY A 169 -5.25 -2.22 -0.55
CA GLY A 169 -4.49 -2.84 0.53
C GLY A 169 -3.68 -1.85 1.37
N LEU A 170 -3.80 -0.53 1.09
CA LEU A 170 -3.33 0.57 1.93
C LEU A 170 -4.53 1.17 2.69
N ASN A 171 -4.47 1.27 4.02
CA ASN A 171 -5.53 1.87 4.85
C ASN A 171 -4.92 2.49 6.11
N VAL A 172 -5.53 3.54 6.67
CA VAL A 172 -5.23 4.09 8.00
C VAL A 172 -6.30 3.62 8.98
N VAL A 173 -5.88 3.12 10.14
CA VAL A 173 -6.76 2.85 11.28
C VAL A 173 -6.58 4.00 12.27
N GLY A 174 -7.66 4.75 12.46
CA GLY A 174 -7.70 5.95 13.30
C GLY A 174 -7.71 5.65 14.80
N ASP A 175 -7.79 6.73 15.57
CA ASP A 175 -7.78 6.71 17.04
C ASP A 175 -8.99 5.98 17.64
N GLU A 176 -8.84 5.41 18.84
CA GLU A 176 -9.90 4.58 19.47
C GLU A 176 -11.04 5.40 20.11
N ASP A 177 -10.84 6.69 20.35
CA ASP A 177 -11.77 7.56 21.11
C ASP A 177 -12.92 8.16 20.26
N GLY A 178 -13.01 7.80 18.98
CA GLY A 178 -14.14 8.16 18.14
C GLY A 178 -15.35 7.23 18.33
N GLU A 179 -16.56 7.80 18.28
CA GLU A 179 -17.73 7.03 17.81
C GLU A 179 -17.37 6.33 16.48
N PRO A 180 -17.91 5.14 16.16
CA PRO A 180 -17.64 4.45 14.91
C PRO A 180 -18.20 5.25 13.72
N VAL A 181 -17.41 6.23 13.28
CA VAL A 181 -17.57 6.98 12.04
C VAL A 181 -17.46 6.02 10.86
N ASP A 182 -18.27 6.26 9.83
CA ASP A 182 -18.17 5.54 8.57
C ASP A 182 -16.71 5.56 8.09
N GLU A 183 -16.20 4.40 7.68
CA GLU A 183 -14.84 4.26 7.15
C GLU A 183 -14.69 5.21 5.96
N SER A 184 -13.91 6.27 6.15
CA SER A 184 -13.72 7.29 5.11
C SER A 184 -12.96 6.67 3.93
N ALA A 185 -13.28 7.11 2.71
CA ALA A 185 -12.75 6.50 1.49
C ALA A 185 -11.90 7.51 0.71
N LEU A 186 -10.61 7.21 0.51
CA LEU A 186 -9.74 7.97 -0.38
C LEU A 186 -9.63 7.25 -1.74
N VAL A 187 -10.20 7.83 -2.80
CA VAL A 187 -10.09 7.28 -4.16
C VAL A 187 -8.89 7.91 -4.88
N VAL A 188 -7.85 7.11 -5.13
CA VAL A 188 -6.60 7.54 -5.77
C VAL A 188 -6.48 6.94 -7.18
N ALA A 189 -6.32 7.79 -8.20
CA ALA A 189 -6.15 7.36 -9.61
C ALA A 189 -4.68 7.11 -10.02
N GLY A 190 -3.76 7.10 -9.05
CA GLY A 190 -2.32 6.88 -9.26
C GLY A 190 -2.00 5.44 -9.68
N GLU A 191 -1.13 5.28 -10.67
CA GLU A 191 -0.84 3.98 -11.29
C GLU A 191 -0.16 3.00 -10.33
N GLY A 192 0.61 3.49 -9.36
CA GLY A 192 1.30 2.64 -8.40
C GLY A 192 0.36 1.83 -7.51
N LEU A 193 -0.77 2.42 -7.11
CA LEU A 193 -1.82 1.75 -6.34
C LEU A 193 -2.77 0.89 -7.20
N ALA A 194 -2.70 1.00 -8.52
CA ALA A 194 -3.50 0.18 -9.42
C ALA A 194 -2.96 -1.26 -9.54
N VAL A 195 -1.74 -1.54 -9.08
CA VAL A 195 -1.03 -2.80 -9.33
C VAL A 195 -0.69 -3.52 -8.03
N ASN A 196 -1.67 -4.26 -7.49
CA ASN A 196 -1.38 -5.37 -6.60
C ASN A 196 -0.82 -6.53 -7.44
N ALA A 197 0.43 -6.92 -7.18
CA ALA A 197 1.13 -7.95 -7.92
C ALA A 197 0.65 -9.38 -7.54
N ASN A 198 -0.60 -9.68 -7.87
CA ASN A 198 -1.30 -10.92 -7.50
C ASN A 198 -1.12 -12.06 -8.52
N ARG A 199 -0.72 -11.76 -9.76
CA ARG A 199 -0.58 -12.72 -10.87
C ARG A 199 0.65 -12.42 -11.75
N PRO A 200 1.11 -13.38 -12.58
CA PRO A 200 2.23 -13.17 -13.51
C PRO A 200 1.98 -12.11 -14.60
N ARG A 201 0.74 -11.64 -14.78
CA ARG A 201 0.45 -10.45 -15.62
C ARG A 201 0.72 -9.15 -14.85
N ASP A 202 0.43 -9.13 -13.56
CA ASP A 202 0.53 -7.94 -12.72
C ASP A 202 2.01 -7.60 -12.45
N LEU A 203 2.87 -8.61 -12.31
CA LEU A 203 4.33 -8.43 -12.25
C LEU A 203 4.87 -7.76 -13.53
N ARG A 204 4.50 -8.27 -14.72
CA ARG A 204 4.91 -7.67 -16.00
C ARG A 204 4.40 -6.24 -16.19
N VAL A 205 3.21 -5.93 -15.65
CA VAL A 205 2.69 -4.56 -15.58
C VAL A 205 3.54 -3.71 -14.63
N ALA A 206 3.89 -4.23 -13.44
CA ALA A 206 4.74 -3.53 -12.48
C ALA A 206 6.15 -3.24 -13.05
N GLU A 207 6.79 -4.23 -13.66
CA GLU A 207 8.06 -4.09 -14.38
C GLU A 207 8.01 -2.98 -15.44
N ALA A 208 7.00 -3.00 -16.32
CA ALA A 208 6.85 -2.03 -17.41
C ALA A 208 6.59 -0.61 -16.90
N LEU A 209 5.77 -0.45 -15.86
CA LEU A 209 5.49 0.85 -15.24
C LEU A 209 6.73 1.39 -14.51
N LEU A 210 7.48 0.54 -13.82
CA LEU A 210 8.74 0.91 -13.14
C LEU A 210 9.82 1.35 -14.14
N HIS A 211 9.94 0.65 -15.28
CA HIS A 211 10.85 1.04 -16.36
C HIS A 211 10.51 2.44 -16.89
N ARG A 212 9.24 2.67 -17.24
CA ARG A 212 8.74 3.96 -17.74
C ARG A 212 8.89 5.09 -16.70
N GLN A 213 8.78 4.80 -15.40
CA GLN A 213 9.06 5.78 -14.34
C GLN A 213 10.54 6.20 -14.35
N ARG A 214 11.47 5.24 -14.46
CA ARG A 214 12.92 5.51 -14.55
C ARG A 214 13.26 6.33 -15.80
N GLU A 215 12.78 5.92 -16.98
CA GLU A 215 12.96 6.66 -18.24
C GLU A 215 12.40 8.09 -18.15
N GLY A 216 11.22 8.26 -17.54
CA GLY A 216 10.60 9.57 -17.32
C GLY A 216 11.40 10.49 -16.39
N THR A 217 12.19 9.92 -15.46
CA THR A 217 13.11 10.67 -14.58
C THR A 217 14.42 11.03 -15.31
N GLU A 218 14.95 10.14 -16.15
CA GLU A 218 16.20 10.37 -16.91
C GLU A 218 16.06 11.42 -18.03
N ILE A 219 14.85 11.67 -18.53
CA ILE A 219 14.58 12.65 -19.61
C ILE A 219 14.28 14.07 -19.06
N SER A 220 14.68 14.38 -17.81
CA SER A 220 14.64 15.75 -17.27
C SER A 220 16.03 16.38 -17.13
N PRO A 221 16.76 16.64 -18.23
CA PRO A 221 17.98 17.45 -18.18
C PRO A 221 17.60 18.93 -17.96
N ASP A 222 18.21 19.50 -16.93
CA ASP A 222 18.74 20.86 -16.88
C ASP A 222 18.04 21.89 -17.81
N HIS A 223 17.06 22.62 -17.26
CA HIS A 223 16.70 23.93 -17.83
C HIS A 223 17.81 24.91 -17.46
N GLY A 224 18.91 24.79 -18.23
CA GLY A 224 20.15 25.49 -18.00
C GLY A 224 19.96 26.99 -17.93
N ASP A 225 20.59 27.57 -16.92
CA ASP A 225 20.80 29.01 -16.77
C ASP A 225 21.54 29.56 -18.00
N HIS A 226 21.06 30.72 -18.48
CA HIS A 226 21.78 31.84 -19.15
C HIS A 226 21.19 32.33 -20.49
N PRO A 227 21.41 33.62 -20.83
CA PRO A 227 22.06 34.68 -20.05
C PRO A 227 21.14 35.84 -19.60
#